data_AF-A0A8B3FEB4-F1
#
_entry.id   AF-A0A8B3FEB4-F1
#
_cell.length_a   1.000
_cell.length_b   1.000
_cell.length_c   1.000
_cell.angle_alpha   90.00
_cell.angle_beta   90.00
_cell.angle_gamma   90.00
#
_symmetry.space_group_name_H-M   'P 1'
#
loop_
_entity.id
_entity.type
_entity.pdbx_description
1 polymer ?
#
loop_
_entity_poly.entity_id
_entity_poly.type
_entity_poly.pdbx_seq_one_letter_code
_entity_poly.pdbx_strand_id
1 'polypeptide(L)'
;MTSIEVLSSKVRRPDAEIKALDYLSKKLNESDINDEVKTSIEKGLLSLQTQSIGKNCKTLVKNLLGKKDSELFYRLYDFRSQLVHTGSLKEEEEQKEMLNIYMDAYSLAKRLLVAYIDKSSKNPY
;
A
#
# COMPACT_ATOMS: atom_id res chain seq x y z
N MET A 1 4.59 -9.99 3.95
CA MET A 1 3.95 -8.82 3.29
C MET A 1 3.56 -9.10 1.85
N THR A 2 4.42 -9.70 1.03
CA THR A 2 4.12 -10.04 -0.38
C THR A 2 2.79 -10.76 -0.57
N SER A 3 2.46 -11.72 0.30
CA SER A 3 1.17 -12.43 0.24
C SER A 3 -0.03 -11.49 0.44
N ILE A 4 0.07 -10.46 1.29
CA ILE A 4 -0.99 -9.47 1.49
C ILE A 4 -1.08 -8.52 0.28
N GLU A 5 0.08 -8.14 -0.27
CA GLU A 5 0.15 -7.28 -1.47
C GLU A 5 -0.52 -7.93 -2.68
N VAL A 6 -0.28 -9.22 -2.91
CA VAL A 6 -0.90 -10.01 -3.99
C VAL A 6 -2.42 -10.08 -3.88
N LEU A 7 -2.96 -10.13 -2.66
CA LEU A 7 -4.41 -10.17 -2.42
C LEU A 7 -5.07 -8.80 -2.54
N SER A 8 -4.28 -7.71 -2.56
CA SER A 8 -4.80 -6.35 -2.61
C SER A 8 -5.02 -5.87 -4.05
N SER A 9 -6.17 -5.25 -4.30
CA SER A 9 -6.44 -4.61 -5.59
C SER A 9 -5.94 -3.17 -5.59
N LYS A 10 -5.54 -2.66 -6.77
CA LYS A 10 -5.27 -1.23 -6.94
C LYS A 10 -6.57 -0.46 -6.78
N VAL A 11 -6.61 0.44 -5.81
CA VAL A 11 -7.76 1.31 -5.56
C VAL A 11 -7.52 2.65 -6.25
N ARG A 12 -8.46 3.08 -7.10
CA ARG A 12 -8.45 4.41 -7.69
C ARG A 12 -8.64 5.49 -6.60
N ARG A 13 -7.97 6.63 -6.74
CA ARG A 13 -8.17 7.77 -5.82
C ARG A 13 -9.56 8.41 -5.99
N PRO A 14 -10.04 9.16 -4.99
CA PRO A 14 -11.29 9.91 -5.08
C PRO A 14 -11.33 10.86 -6.27
N ASP A 15 -12.51 11.11 -6.82
CA ASP A 15 -12.68 11.95 -8.03
C ASP A 15 -12.11 13.37 -7.89
N ALA A 16 -12.17 13.96 -6.69
CA ALA A 16 -11.58 15.27 -6.44
C ALA A 16 -10.05 15.25 -6.60
N GLU A 17 -9.38 14.19 -6.12
CA GLU A 17 -7.94 14.01 -6.30
C GLU A 17 -7.60 13.75 -7.77
N ILE A 18 -8.42 12.95 -8.46
CA ILE A 18 -8.22 12.69 -9.90
C ILE A 18 -8.35 13.97 -10.72
N LYS A 19 -9.37 14.79 -10.47
CA LYS A 19 -9.54 16.09 -11.14
C LYS A 19 -8.35 17.02 -10.91
N ALA A 20 -7.76 17.01 -9.72
CA ALA A 20 -6.56 17.78 -9.42
C ALA A 20 -5.35 17.26 -10.21
N LEU A 21 -5.16 15.94 -10.30
CA LEU A 21 -4.12 15.33 -11.12
C LEU A 21 -4.30 15.66 -12.61
N ASP A 22 -5.53 15.60 -13.13
CA ASP A 22 -5.84 15.94 -14.51
C ASP A 22 -5.53 17.41 -14.82
N TYR A 23 -5.84 18.31 -13.88
CA TYR A 23 -5.46 19.73 -13.98
C TYR A 23 -3.93 19.90 -14.05
N LEU A 24 -3.18 19.18 -13.20
CA LEU A 24 -1.72 19.23 -13.22
C LEU A 24 -1.15 18.69 -14.54
N SER A 25 -1.68 17.59 -15.07
CA SER A 25 -1.29 17.05 -16.38
C SER A 25 -1.57 18.05 -17.50
N LYS A 26 -2.72 18.72 -17.47
CA LYS A 26 -3.04 19.78 -18.44
C LYS A 26 -2.04 20.93 -18.36
N LYS A 27 -1.72 21.40 -17.16
CA LYS A 27 -0.75 22.49 -16.96
C LYS A 27 0.66 22.10 -17.37
N LEU A 28 1.05 20.85 -17.16
CA LEU A 28 2.32 20.31 -17.64
C LEU A 28 2.39 20.38 -19.18
N ASN A 29 1.33 19.97 -19.87
CA ASN A 29 1.29 19.99 -21.34
C ASN A 29 1.34 21.42 -21.92
N GLU A 30 0.76 22.40 -21.22
CA GLU A 30 0.79 23.83 -21.58
C GLU A 30 2.14 24.50 -21.28
N SER A 31 3.03 23.86 -20.51
CA SER A 31 4.30 24.46 -20.09
C SER A 31 5.40 24.39 -21.16
N ASP A 32 6.35 25.33 -21.10
CA ASP A 32 7.57 25.32 -21.94
C ASP A 32 8.66 24.46 -21.29
N ILE A 33 8.33 23.19 -21.05
CA ILE A 33 9.23 22.17 -20.54
C ILE A 33 9.53 21.19 -21.68
N ASN A 34 10.77 20.69 -21.73
CA ASN A 34 11.18 19.65 -22.68
C ASN A 34 10.26 18.40 -22.60
N ASP A 35 10.06 17.75 -23.75
CA ASP A 35 9.12 16.63 -23.89
C ASP A 35 9.53 15.35 -23.13
N GLU A 36 10.83 15.07 -22.97
CA GLU A 36 11.32 13.95 -22.15
C GLU A 36 10.97 14.15 -20.68
N VAL A 37 11.16 15.38 -20.18
CA VAL A 37 10.82 15.76 -18.80
C VAL A 37 9.30 15.73 -18.61
N LYS A 38 8.52 16.26 -19.57
CA LYS A 38 7.04 16.16 -19.56
C LYS A 38 6.59 14.70 -19.47
N THR A 39 7.13 13.84 -20.33
CA THR A 39 6.80 12.41 -20.36
C THR A 39 7.12 11.72 -19.02
N SER A 40 8.25 12.07 -18.40
CA SER A 40 8.64 11.52 -17.10
C SER A 40 7.67 11.95 -15.99
N ILE A 41 7.31 13.24 -15.94
CA ILE A 41 6.37 13.76 -14.93
C ILE A 41 4.96 13.21 -15.17
N GLU A 42 4.51 13.10 -16.42
CA GLU A 42 3.19 12.56 -16.76
C GLU A 42 3.05 11.09 -16.31
N LYS A 43 4.10 10.27 -16.50
CA LYS A 43 4.14 8.90 -15.92
C LYS A 43 3.99 8.93 -14.40
N GLY A 44 4.62 9.89 -13.73
CA GLY A 44 4.46 10.12 -12.30
C GLY A 44 3.02 10.46 -11.91
N LEU A 45 2.39 11.41 -12.60
CA LEU A 45 1.00 11.82 -12.37
C LEU A 45 0.02 10.67 -12.61
N LEU A 46 0.21 9.88 -13.66
CA LEU A 46 -0.58 8.67 -13.93
C LEU A 46 -0.44 7.64 -12.81
N SER A 47 0.78 7.41 -12.32
CA SER A 47 1.01 6.49 -11.19
C SER A 47 0.25 6.93 -9.93
N LEU A 48 0.16 8.25 -9.71
CA LEU A 48 -0.54 8.83 -8.57
C LEU A 48 -2.05 8.64 -8.63
N GLN A 49 -2.67 8.35 -9.77
CA GLN A 49 -4.12 8.15 -9.86
C GLN A 49 -4.62 6.95 -9.02
N THR A 50 -3.71 6.04 -8.65
CA THR A 50 -4.00 4.92 -7.76
C THR A 50 -3.42 5.14 -6.37
N GLN A 51 -4.08 4.59 -5.35
CA GLN A 51 -3.57 4.59 -3.99
C GLN A 51 -2.33 3.68 -3.87
N SER A 52 -1.44 4.02 -2.93
CA SER A 52 -0.25 3.22 -2.65
C SER A 52 -0.61 1.80 -2.22
N ILE A 53 0.28 0.85 -2.51
CA ILE A 53 0.08 -0.56 -2.16
C ILE A 53 -0.17 -0.75 -0.66
N GLY A 54 0.56 -0.02 0.20
CA GLY A 54 0.36 -0.05 1.65
C GLY A 54 -1.05 0.40 2.06
N LYS A 55 -1.61 1.43 1.41
CA LYS A 55 -2.98 1.90 1.69
C LYS A 55 -4.04 0.90 1.22
N ASN A 56 -3.82 0.28 0.05
CA ASN A 56 -4.69 -0.77 -0.47
C ASN A 56 -4.70 -1.99 0.47
N CYS A 57 -3.52 -2.45 0.89
CA CYS A 57 -3.37 -3.55 1.83
C CYS A 57 -4.01 -3.24 3.19
N LYS A 58 -3.78 -2.04 3.74
CA LYS A 58 -4.41 -1.62 5.00
C LYS A 58 -5.94 -1.64 4.90
N THR A 59 -6.48 -1.21 3.78
CA THR A 59 -7.93 -1.24 3.51
C THR A 59 -8.45 -2.68 3.43
N LEU A 60 -7.74 -3.56 2.72
CA LEU A 60 -8.07 -4.99 2.67
C LEU A 60 -8.11 -5.61 4.07
N VAL A 61 -7.05 -5.39 4.87
CA VAL A 61 -6.96 -5.91 6.24
C VAL A 61 -8.09 -5.36 7.11
N LYS A 62 -8.37 -4.05 7.03
CA LYS A 62 -9.47 -3.42 7.76
C LYS A 62 -10.82 -4.05 7.41
N ASN A 63 -11.06 -4.32 6.14
CA ASN A 63 -12.33 -4.86 5.66
C ASN A 63 -12.54 -6.33 6.02
N LEU A 64 -11.47 -7.13 6.11
CA LEU A 64 -11.56 -8.57 6.40
C LEU A 64 -11.38 -8.92 7.88
N LEU A 65 -10.51 -8.20 8.58
CA LEU A 65 -10.11 -8.52 9.96
C LEU A 65 -10.42 -7.40 10.97
N GLY A 66 -10.78 -6.21 10.49
CA GLY A 66 -11.18 -5.08 11.34
C GLY A 66 -10.05 -4.10 11.68
N LYS A 67 -10.40 -3.10 12.50
CA LYS A 67 -9.55 -1.94 12.80
C LYS A 67 -8.23 -2.32 13.49
N LYS A 68 -8.28 -3.16 14.52
CA LYS A 68 -7.10 -3.58 15.30
C LYS A 68 -6.02 -4.20 14.41
N ASP A 69 -6.42 -5.11 13.51
CA ASP A 69 -5.49 -5.75 12.59
C ASP A 69 -4.97 -4.80 11.51
N SER A 70 -5.77 -3.81 11.09
CA SER A 70 -5.31 -2.78 10.16
C SER A 70 -4.24 -1.85 10.77
N GLU A 71 -4.27 -1.64 12.09
CA GLU A 71 -3.26 -0.89 12.83
C GLU A 71 -1.99 -1.73 13.01
N LEU A 72 -2.14 -3.03 13.33
CA LEU A 72 -1.02 -3.97 13.33
C LEU A 72 -0.34 -4.04 11.97
N PHE A 73 -1.12 -4.19 10.88
CA PHE A 73 -0.60 -4.16 9.52
C PHE A 73 0.23 -2.91 9.25
N TYR A 74 -0.26 -1.74 9.65
CA TYR A 74 0.42 -0.48 9.40
C TYR A 74 1.78 -0.42 10.09
N ARG A 75 1.88 -0.86 11.35
CA ARG A 75 3.15 -0.96 12.08
C ARG A 75 4.12 -1.93 11.39
N LEU A 76 3.66 -3.12 11.03
CA LEU A 76 4.47 -4.12 10.33
C LEU A 76 4.94 -3.66 8.94
N TYR A 77 4.12 -2.88 8.25
CA TYR A 77 4.47 -2.29 6.96
C TYR A 77 5.56 -1.23 7.11
N ASP A 78 5.50 -0.43 8.18
CA ASP A 78 6.55 0.54 8.49
C ASP A 78 7.89 -0.15 8.77
N PHE A 79 7.92 -1.19 9.61
CA PHE A 79 9.14 -1.98 9.86
C PHE A 79 9.74 -2.56 8.57
N ARG A 80 8.91 -3.13 7.69
CA ARG A 80 9.39 -3.58 6.37
C ARG A 80 9.98 -2.41 5.57
N SER A 81 9.29 -1.28 5.54
CA SER A 81 9.74 -0.10 4.80
C SER A 81 11.10 0.38 5.29
N GLN A 82 11.32 0.41 6.61
CA GLN A 82 12.62 0.69 7.22
C GLN A 82 13.66 -0.34 6.75
N LEU A 83 13.41 -1.64 6.95
CA LEU A 83 14.35 -2.69 6.56
C LEU A 83 14.73 -2.65 5.06
N VAL A 84 13.79 -2.31 4.18
CA VAL A 84 14.03 -2.20 2.73
C VAL A 84 14.86 -0.95 2.38
N HIS A 85 14.61 0.18 3.04
CA HIS A 85 15.25 1.45 2.67
C HIS A 85 16.52 1.77 3.44
N THR A 86 16.62 1.35 4.71
CA THR A 86 17.75 1.65 5.59
C THR A 86 18.56 0.41 5.98
N GLY A 87 18.07 -0.80 5.69
CA GLY A 87 18.76 -2.05 6.03
C GLY A 87 18.72 -2.44 7.52
N SER A 88 18.14 -1.60 8.37
CA SER A 88 17.99 -1.80 9.81
C SER A 88 16.72 -1.13 10.33
N LEU A 89 16.27 -1.57 11.52
CA LEU A 89 15.25 -0.85 12.29
C LEU A 89 15.91 0.31 13.05
N LYS A 90 15.16 1.40 13.21
CA LYS A 90 15.66 2.65 13.80
C LYS A 90 16.04 2.51 15.27
N GLU A 91 15.22 1.81 16.04
CA GLU A 91 15.39 1.66 17.49
C GLU A 91 16.04 0.32 17.84
N GLU A 92 16.96 0.32 18.81
CA GLU A 92 17.68 -0.89 19.23
C GLU A 92 16.76 -1.90 19.91
N GLU A 93 15.74 -1.42 20.64
CA GLU A 93 14.66 -2.22 21.21
C GLU A 93 13.85 -2.96 20.14
N GLU A 94 13.55 -2.31 19.01
CA GLU A 94 12.82 -2.94 17.91
C GLU A 94 13.64 -4.04 17.24
N GLN A 95 14.96 -3.88 17.18
CA GLN A 95 15.86 -4.93 16.69
C GLN A 95 15.83 -6.17 17.60
N LYS A 96 15.71 -5.99 18.92
CA LYS A 96 15.55 -7.08 19.90
C LYS A 96 14.19 -7.77 19.77
N GLU A 97 13.18 -7.09 19.23
CA GLU A 97 11.83 -7.62 18.98
C GLU A 97 11.62 -8.22 17.58
N MET A 98 12.66 -8.34 16.76
CA MET A 98 12.54 -8.84 15.37
C MET A 98 11.80 -10.17 15.24
N LEU A 99 11.97 -11.10 16.19
CA LEU A 99 11.25 -12.37 16.20
C LEU A 99 9.73 -12.15 16.40
N ASN A 100 9.34 -11.25 17.31
CA ASN A 100 7.94 -10.93 17.55
C ASN A 100 7.32 -10.25 16.32
N ILE A 101 8.04 -9.31 15.70
CA ILE A 101 7.63 -8.65 14.46
C ILE A 101 7.38 -9.69 13.35
N TYR A 102 8.28 -10.66 13.21
CA TYR A 102 8.12 -11.76 12.26
C TYR A 102 6.89 -12.61 12.56
N MET A 103 6.70 -13.03 13.80
CA MET A 103 5.58 -13.87 14.22
C MET A 103 4.23 -13.16 14.02
N ASP A 104 4.16 -11.88 14.34
CA ASP A 104 2.98 -11.04 14.10
C ASP A 104 2.67 -10.92 12.60
N ALA A 105 3.69 -10.71 11.77
CA ALA A 105 3.53 -10.64 10.32
C ALA A 105 3.04 -11.96 9.73
N TYR A 106 3.60 -13.09 10.17
CA TYR A 106 3.17 -14.42 9.75
C TYR A 106 1.72 -14.69 10.17
N SER A 107 1.40 -14.45 11.44
CA SER A 107 0.05 -14.63 12.00
C SER A 107 -0.98 -13.78 11.26
N LEU A 108 -0.69 -12.50 11.03
CA LEU A 108 -1.57 -11.59 10.30
C LEU A 108 -1.80 -12.05 8.87
N ALA A 109 -0.75 -12.44 8.14
CA ALA A 109 -0.86 -12.92 6.77
C ALA A 109 -1.71 -14.20 6.68
N LYS A 110 -1.50 -15.15 7.61
CA LYS A 110 -2.29 -16.39 7.68
C LYS A 110 -3.76 -16.11 7.94
N ARG A 111 -4.09 -15.29 8.95
CA ARG A 111 -5.48 -14.92 9.27
C ARG A 111 -6.15 -14.20 8.12
N LEU A 112 -5.44 -13.30 7.44
CA LEU A 112 -5.96 -12.59 6.28
C LEU A 112 -6.29 -13.54 5.13
N LEU A 113 -5.39 -14.49 4.84
CA LEU A 113 -5.59 -15.48 3.77
C LEU A 113 -6.83 -16.32 4.03
N VAL A 114 -7.00 -16.82 5.27
CA VAL A 114 -8.20 -17.59 5.67
C VAL A 114 -9.46 -16.73 5.47
N ALA A 115 -9.48 -15.50 5.99
CA ALA A 115 -10.64 -14.61 5.84
C ALA A 115 -10.95 -14.28 4.37
N TYR A 116 -9.92 -14.14 3.54
CA TYR A 116 -10.06 -13.89 2.10
C TYR A 116 -10.71 -15.09 1.38
N ILE A 117 -10.24 -16.30 1.65
CA ILE A 117 -10.79 -17.55 1.10
C ILE A 117 -12.24 -17.74 1.56
N ASP A 118 -12.52 -17.52 2.84
CA ASP A 118 -13.87 -17.65 3.40
C ASP A 118 -14.85 -16.67 2.75
N LYS A 119 -14.43 -15.42 2.55
CA LYS A 119 -15.24 -14.41 1.86
C LYS A 119 -15.49 -14.79 0.40
N SER A 120 -14.48 -15.28 -0.29
CA SER A 120 -14.56 -15.68 -1.70
C SER A 120 -15.47 -16.90 -1.88
N SER A 121 -15.44 -17.84 -0.93
CA SER A 121 -16.30 -19.03 -0.93
C SER A 121 -17.76 -18.72 -0.62
N LYS A 122 -18.02 -17.67 0.17
CA LYS A 122 -19.39 -17.24 0.56
C LYS A 122 -20.05 -16.30 -0.44
N ASN A 123 -19.28 -15.72 -1.36
CA ASN A 123 -19.79 -14.82 -2.39
C ASN A 123 -19.27 -15.24 -3.77
N PRO A 124 -19.68 -16.43 -4.28
CA PRO A 124 -19.39 -16.81 -5.65
C PRO A 124 -20.27 -15.97 -6.58
N TYR A 125 -19.74 -14.81 -6.97
CA TYR A 125 -20.32 -13.78 -7.85
C TYR A 125 -21.33 -12.84 -7.19
#